data_AF-A0A7N2LPE9-F1
#
_entry.id   AF-A0A7N2LPE9-F1
#
_cell.length_a   1.000
_cell.length_b   1.000
_cell.length_c   1.000
_cell.angle_alpha   90.00
_cell.angle_beta   90.00
_cell.angle_gamma   90.00
#
_symmetry.space_group_name_H-M   'P 1'
#
loop_
_entity.id
_entity.type
_entity.pdbx_description
1 polymer ?
#
loop_
_entity_poly.entity_id
_entity_poly.type
_entity_poly.pdbx_seq_one_letter_code
_entity_poly.pdbx_strand_id
1 'polypeptide(L)'
;MELKFTSKSLQRQAKKCEKEEKSEKLKIKKAMEKGNIDGARIYAENAIRKRTAQMNYLRLASRLDAVVARLDTQAKMSTISKFQNCGLIFFTKKLCLVAGKTMEKKKLLQRQWQG
;
A
#
# COMPACT_ATOMS: atom_id res chain seq x y z
N MET A 1 7.90 4.04 5.04
CA MET A 1 8.74 4.09 3.82
C MET A 1 9.52 2.79 3.61
N GLU A 2 9.98 2.15 4.68
CA GLU A 2 10.77 0.90 4.67
C GLU A 2 10.09 -0.25 3.88
N LEU A 3 8.79 -0.48 4.07
CA LEU A 3 8.03 -1.50 3.32
C LEU A 3 7.94 -1.29 1.79
N LYS A 4 7.99 -0.04 1.31
CA LYS A 4 8.01 0.26 -0.14
C LYS A 4 9.33 -0.16 -0.78
N PHE A 5 10.43 -0.03 -0.02
CA PHE A 5 11.75 -0.41 -0.48
C PHE A 5 11.92 -1.94 -0.48
N THR A 6 11.43 -2.62 0.56
CA THR A 6 11.48 -4.08 0.65
C THR A 6 10.69 -4.74 -0.47
N SER A 7 9.49 -4.24 -0.80
CA SER A 7 8.72 -4.72 -1.97
C SER A 7 9.53 -4.60 -3.28
N LYS A 8 10.11 -3.44 -3.56
CA LYS A 8 10.96 -3.24 -4.74
C LYS A 8 12.19 -4.16 -4.76
N SER A 9 12.80 -4.40 -3.59
CA SER A 9 13.92 -5.34 -3.46
C SER A 9 13.50 -6.77 -3.80
N LEU A 10 12.32 -7.22 -3.34
CA LEU A 10 11.78 -8.54 -3.64
C LEU A 10 11.43 -8.69 -5.14
N GLN A 11 10.89 -7.64 -5.78
CA GLN A 11 10.67 -7.63 -7.22
C GLN A 11 11.99 -7.74 -8.01
N ARG A 12 13.07 -7.12 -7.53
CA ARG A 12 14.41 -7.28 -8.13
C ARG A 12 14.95 -8.70 -7.95
N GLN A 13 14.76 -9.30 -6.79
CA GLN A 13 15.13 -10.69 -6.54
C GLN A 13 14.35 -11.66 -7.43
N ALA A 14 13.04 -11.44 -7.63
CA ALA A 14 12.24 -12.22 -8.57
C ALA A 14 12.80 -12.14 -10.00
N LYS A 15 13.14 -10.93 -10.49
CA LYS A 15 13.77 -10.76 -11.80
C LYS A 15 15.15 -11.41 -11.89
N LYS A 16 15.92 -11.44 -10.80
CA LYS A 16 17.20 -12.15 -10.74
C LYS A 16 16.99 -13.66 -10.90
N CYS A 17 16.03 -14.24 -10.17
CA CYS A 17 15.67 -15.66 -10.31
C CYS A 17 15.21 -16.01 -11.73
N GLU A 18 14.47 -15.12 -12.41
CA GLU A 18 14.04 -15.34 -13.80
C GLU A 18 15.23 -15.39 -14.78
N LYS A 19 16.24 -14.54 -14.59
CA LYS A 19 17.48 -14.57 -15.39
C LYS A 19 18.27 -15.85 -15.16
N GLU A 20 18.37 -16.29 -13.91
CA GLU A 20 19.02 -17.54 -13.54
C GLU A 20 18.25 -18.76 -14.10
N GLU A 21 16.92 -18.76 -14.07
CA GLU A 21 16.12 -19.81 -14.69
C GLU A 21 16.39 -19.91 -16.20
N LYS A 22 16.47 -18.77 -16.90
CA LYS A 22 16.80 -18.74 -18.33
C LYS A 22 18.19 -19.30 -18.61
N SER A 23 19.18 -18.98 -17.78
CA SER A 23 20.53 -19.50 -17.96
C SER A 23 20.61 -21.01 -17.69
N GLU A 24 19.91 -21.52 -16.68
CA GLU A 24 19.79 -22.97 -16.43
C GLU A 24 19.12 -23.69 -17.61
N LYS A 25 18.04 -23.14 -18.18
CA LYS A 25 17.40 -23.71 -19.38
C LYS A 25 18.34 -23.82 -20.58
N LEU A 26 19.24 -22.85 -20.76
CA LEU A 26 20.26 -22.92 -21.81
C LEU A 26 21.30 -24.01 -21.51
N LYS A 27 21.67 -24.19 -20.24
CA LYS A 27 22.58 -25.28 -19.82
C LYS A 27 21.96 -26.66 -20.04
N ILE A 28 20.65 -26.81 -19.83
CA ILE A 28 19.92 -28.06 -20.16
C ILE A 28 20.09 -28.39 -21.63
N LYS A 29 19.83 -27.43 -22.53
CA LYS A 29 19.99 -27.64 -23.98
C LYS A 29 21.41 -28.08 -24.36
N LYS A 30 22.42 -27.39 -23.83
CA LYS A 30 23.84 -27.73 -24.04
C LYS A 30 24.22 -29.10 -23.47
N ALA A 31 23.65 -29.48 -22.32
CA ALA A 31 23.91 -30.79 -21.70
C ALA A 31 23.25 -31.93 -22.50
N MET A 32 22.06 -31.69 -23.05
CA MET A 32 21.36 -32.62 -23.94
C MET A 32 22.13 -32.83 -25.25
N GLU A 33 22.65 -31.76 -25.87
CA GLU A 33 23.48 -31.84 -27.08
C GLU A 33 24.76 -32.66 -26.86
N LYS A 34 25.34 -32.57 -25.65
CA LYS A 34 26.53 -33.34 -25.25
C LYS A 34 26.23 -34.77 -24.82
N GLY A 35 24.97 -35.19 -24.79
CA GLY A 35 24.55 -36.52 -24.32
C GLY A 35 24.71 -36.73 -22.80
N ASN A 36 24.90 -35.66 -22.02
CA ASN A 36 25.02 -35.75 -20.55
C ASN A 36 23.63 -35.61 -19.90
N ILE A 37 22.93 -36.74 -19.82
CA ILE A 37 21.55 -36.83 -19.31
C ILE A 37 21.48 -36.48 -17.81
N ASP A 38 22.45 -36.93 -17.02
CA ASP A 38 22.50 -36.65 -15.58
C ASP A 38 22.71 -35.16 -15.30
N GLY A 39 23.61 -34.52 -16.04
CA GLY A 39 23.82 -33.07 -15.97
C GLY A 39 22.57 -32.28 -16.38
N ALA A 40 21.88 -32.71 -17.45
CA ALA A 40 20.63 -32.10 -17.88
C ALA A 40 19.54 -32.21 -16.81
N ARG A 41 19.45 -33.35 -16.11
CA ARG A 41 18.49 -33.58 -15.02
C ARG A 41 18.72 -32.63 -13.85
N ILE A 42 19.97 -32.45 -13.44
CA ILE A 42 20.35 -31.53 -12.36
C ILE A 42 20.01 -30.08 -12.73
N TYR A 43 20.33 -29.64 -13.95
CA TYR A 43 20.00 -28.29 -14.41
C TYR A 43 18.49 -28.08 -14.55
N ALA A 44 17.73 -29.10 -14.95
CA ALA A 44 16.27 -29.05 -15.00
C ALA A 44 15.65 -28.88 -13.62
N GLU A 45 16.13 -29.63 -12.63
CA GLU A 45 15.66 -29.50 -11.25
C GLU A 45 15.98 -28.11 -10.68
N ASN A 46 17.17 -27.59 -10.95
CA ASN A 46 17.56 -26.23 -10.56
C ASN A 46 16.69 -25.17 -11.22
N ALA A 47 16.35 -25.32 -12.51
CA ALA A 47 15.43 -24.42 -13.20
C ALA A 47 14.03 -24.42 -12.54
N ILE A 48 13.50 -25.59 -12.19
CA ILE A 48 12.21 -25.71 -11.48
C ILE A 48 12.26 -25.01 -10.12
N ARG A 49 13.33 -25.23 -9.33
CA ARG A 49 13.51 -24.57 -8.04
C ARG A 49 13.55 -23.04 -8.19
N LYS A 50 14.27 -22.52 -9.18
CA LYS A 50 14.36 -21.06 -9.44
C LYS A 50 13.02 -20.46 -9.86
N ARG A 51 12.24 -21.16 -10.68
CA ARG A 51 10.87 -20.77 -11.05
C ARG A 51 9.95 -20.69 -9.82
N THR A 52 10.00 -21.69 -8.95
CA THR A 52 9.20 -21.68 -7.70
C THR A 52 9.61 -20.56 -6.77
N ALA A 53 10.91 -20.32 -6.60
CA ALA A 53 11.43 -19.21 -5.82
C ALA A 53 10.96 -17.85 -6.37
N GLN A 54 11.06 -17.64 -7.70
CA GLN A 54 10.54 -16.44 -8.36
C GLN A 54 9.06 -16.21 -8.04
N MET A 55 8.22 -17.24 -8.20
CA MET A 55 6.78 -17.15 -7.92
C MET A 55 6.50 -16.77 -6.46
N ASN A 56 7.27 -17.31 -5.52
CA ASN A 56 7.13 -16.97 -4.11
C ASN A 56 7.53 -15.51 -3.83
N TYR A 57 8.61 -15.02 -4.44
CA TYR A 57 9.00 -13.61 -4.32
C TYR A 57 7.95 -12.66 -4.91
N LEU A 58 7.37 -12.98 -6.07
CA LEU A 58 6.32 -12.18 -6.70
C LEU A 58 5.05 -12.12 -5.85
N ARG A 59 4.62 -13.26 -5.28
CA ARG A 59 3.48 -13.32 -4.37
C ARG A 59 3.71 -12.50 -3.11
N LEU A 60 4.91 -12.59 -2.52
CA LEU A 60 5.26 -11.82 -1.33
C LEU A 60 5.30 -10.32 -1.62
N ALA A 61 5.92 -9.90 -2.74
CA ALA A 61 5.95 -8.51 -3.17
C ALA A 61 4.52 -7.96 -3.39
N SER A 62 3.66 -8.71 -4.07
CA SER A 62 2.27 -8.31 -4.32
C SER A 62 1.48 -8.13 -3.01
N ARG A 63 1.70 -9.01 -2.02
CA ARG A 63 1.08 -8.88 -0.70
C ARG A 63 1.58 -7.64 0.03
N LEU A 64 2.87 -7.34 -0.05
CA LEU A 64 3.45 -6.13 0.56
C LEU A 64 2.95 -4.86 -0.12
N ASP A 65 2.85 -4.85 -1.44
CA ASP A 65 2.29 -3.72 -2.20
C ASP A 65 0.83 -3.44 -1.79
N ALA A 66 0.02 -4.48 -1.56
CA ALA A 66 -1.35 -4.33 -1.07
C ALA A 66 -1.40 -3.73 0.35
N VAL A 67 -0.52 -4.17 1.25
CA VAL A 67 -0.41 -3.61 2.62
C VAL A 67 0.01 -2.14 2.56
N VAL A 68 0.98 -1.81 1.72
CA VAL A 68 1.43 -0.44 1.48
C VAL A 68 0.29 0.45 0.99
N ALA A 69 -0.49 -0.01 0.01
CA ALA A 69 -1.63 0.75 -0.51
C ALA A 69 -2.67 1.04 0.59
N ARG A 70 -2.97 0.06 1.45
CA ARG A 70 -3.87 0.25 2.60
C ARG A 70 -3.30 1.27 3.59
N LEU A 71 -2.02 1.17 3.94
CA LEU A 71 -1.37 2.13 4.84
C LEU A 71 -1.38 3.56 4.26
N ASP A 72 -1.14 3.71 2.95
CA ASP A 72 -1.21 5.02 2.29
C ASP A 72 -2.65 5.59 2.32
N THR A 73 -3.68 4.75 2.14
CA THR A 73 -5.08 5.20 2.27
C THR A 73 -5.44 5.58 3.70
N GLN A 74 -4.99 4.82 4.71
CA GLN A 74 -5.19 5.15 6.13
C GLN A 74 -4.50 6.45 6.52
N ALA A 75 -3.27 6.66 6.06
CA ALA A 75 -2.54 7.91 6.29
C ALA A 75 -3.32 9.12 5.73
N LYS A 76 -3.83 9.01 4.50
CA LYS A 76 -4.68 10.04 3.88
C LYS A 76 -6.02 10.24 4.60
N MET A 77 -6.66 9.16 5.07
CA MET A 77 -7.91 9.27 5.85
C MET A 77 -7.68 9.96 7.19
N SER A 78 -6.55 9.69 7.86
CA SER A 78 -6.22 10.32 9.14
C SER A 78 -6.01 11.84 9.02
N THR A 79 -5.51 12.33 7.89
CA THR A 79 -5.35 13.78 7.67
C THR A 79 -6.69 14.44 7.34
N ILE A 80 -7.55 13.78 6.56
CA ILE A 80 -8.89 14.26 6.24
C ILE A 80 -9.77 14.32 7.49
N SER A 81 -9.80 13.28 8.33
CA SER A 81 -10.59 13.28 9.57
C SER A 81 -10.15 14.37 10.56
N LYS A 82 -8.86 14.71 10.61
CA LYS A 82 -8.37 15.84 11.44
C LYS A 82 -8.90 17.18 10.91
N PHE A 83 -8.90 17.36 9.59
CA PHE A 83 -9.41 18.57 8.97
C PHE A 83 -10.94 18.70 9.11
N GLN A 84 -11.67 17.60 8.89
CA GLN A 84 -13.13 17.57 8.92
C GLN A 84 -13.68 17.79 10.34
N ASN A 85 -13.04 17.22 11.36
CA ASN A 85 -13.37 17.50 12.76
C ASN A 85 -13.10 18.97 13.11
N CYS A 86 -11.96 19.54 12.71
CA CYS A 86 -11.65 20.94 13.00
C CYS A 86 -12.64 21.92 12.33
N GLY A 87 -13.03 21.67 11.08
CA GLY A 87 -14.00 22.48 10.35
C GLY A 87 -15.42 22.41 10.94
N LEU A 88 -15.90 21.21 11.30
CA LEU A 88 -17.21 21.03 11.93
C LEU A 88 -17.26 21.65 13.33
N ILE A 89 -16.21 21.50 14.14
CA ILE A 89 -16.10 22.15 15.45
C ILE A 89 -16.11 23.67 15.32
N PHE A 90 -15.46 24.23 14.28
CA PHE A 90 -15.46 25.66 14.03
C PHE A 90 -16.84 26.18 13.61
N PHE A 91 -17.52 25.47 12.71
CA PHE A 91 -18.85 25.86 12.22
C PHE A 91 -19.91 25.78 13.33
N THR A 92 -19.91 24.68 14.09
CA THR A 92 -20.84 24.47 15.21
C THR A 92 -20.62 25.47 16.34
N LYS A 93 -19.37 25.75 16.74
CA LYS A 93 -19.07 26.81 17.71
C LYS A 93 -19.56 28.18 17.22
N LYS A 94 -19.35 28.51 15.94
CA LYS A 94 -19.78 29.79 15.37
C LYS A 94 -21.30 29.92 15.32
N LEU A 95 -22.02 28.85 14.98
CA LEU A 95 -23.49 28.84 14.97
C LEU A 95 -24.07 29.06 16.37
N CYS A 96 -23.53 28.38 17.39
CA CYS A 96 -23.98 28.51 18.78
C CYS A 96 -23.75 29.94 19.32
N LEU A 97 -22.62 30.56 18.99
CA LEU A 97 -22.27 31.93 19.39
C LEU A 97 -23.19 32.98 18.75
N VAL A 98 -23.56 32.79 17.47
CA VAL A 98 -24.51 33.65 16.76
C VAL A 98 -25.92 33.49 17.34
N ALA A 99 -26.37 32.25 17.57
CA ALA A 99 -27.68 31.96 18.14
C ALA A 99 -27.86 32.62 19.52
N GLY A 100 -26.83 32.55 20.39
CA GLY A 100 -26.83 33.22 21.69
C GLY A 100 -27.04 34.74 21.60
N LYS A 101 -26.30 35.41 20.70
CA LYS A 101 -26.43 36.87 20.49
C LYS A 101 -27.82 37.27 19.97
N THR A 102 -28.45 36.46 19.12
CA THR A 102 -29.82 36.71 18.64
C THR A 102 -30.88 36.56 19.74
N MET A 103 -30.71 35.59 20.65
CA MET A 103 -31.65 35.38 21.76
C MET A 103 -31.58 36.52 22.78
N GLU A 104 -30.38 37.03 23.03
CA GLU A 104 -30.15 38.15 23.95
C GLU A 104 -30.77 39.45 23.40
N LYS A 105 -30.60 39.74 22.10
CA LYS A 105 -31.27 40.89 21.45
C LYS A 105 -32.79 40.79 21.49
N LYS A 106 -33.37 39.61 21.26
CA LYS A 106 -34.83 39.40 21.37
C LYS A 106 -35.33 39.65 22.80
N LYS A 107 -34.62 39.17 23.82
CA LYS A 107 -34.95 39.43 25.23
C LYS A 107 -34.84 40.90 25.63
N LEU A 108 -33.94 41.66 25.01
CA LEU A 108 -33.81 43.11 25.25
C LEU A 108 -34.96 43.88 24.60
N LEU A 109 -35.31 43.55 23.35
CA LEU A 109 -36.45 44.16 22.64
C LEU A 109 -37.78 43.87 23.33
N GLN A 110 -37.97 42.66 23.85
CA GLN A 110 -39.20 42.31 24.56
C GLN A 110 -39.31 42.99 25.94
N ARG A 111 -38.17 43.29 26.58
CA ARG A 111 -38.15 44.12 27.80
C ARG A 111 -38.42 45.59 27.51
N GLN A 112 -37.99 46.11 26.36
CA GLN A 112 -38.32 47.48 25.93
C GLN A 112 -39.79 47.65 25.51
N TRP A 113 -40.47 46.57 25.12
CA TRP A 113 -41.90 46.59 24.75
C TRP A 113 -42.86 46.36 25.91
N GLN A 114 -42.37 45.93 27.08
CA GLN A 114 -43.19 45.64 28.27
C GLN A 114 -42.99 46.65 29.41
N GLY A 115 -42.31 47.77 29.16
CA GLY A 115 -42.25 48.94 30.03
C GLY A 115 -42.85 50.14 29.32
#